data_AF-G5AJ22-F1
#
_entry.id   AF-G5AJ22-F1
#
_cell.length_a   1.000
_cell.length_b   1.000
_cell.length_c   1.000
_cell.angle_alpha   90.00
_cell.angle_beta   90.00
_cell.angle_gamma   90.00
#
_symmetry.space_group_name_H-M   'P 1'
#
loop_
_entity.id
_entity.type
_entity.pdbx_description
1 polymer ?
#
loop_
_entity_poly.entity_id
_entity_poly.type
_entity_poly.pdbx_seq_one_letter_code
_entity_poly.pdbx_strand_id
1 'polypeptide(L)' 'WRGIFKKSLGLRPTRRDPNTHVVTRAVCMLCVNVGRETQPARGRRSRGPPVDEQFFQFPWRVDNIKSHHLCFHPRIWAQH' A
#
# COMPACT_ATOMS: atom_id res chain seq x y z
N TRP A 1 1.43 -19.49 -8.96
CA TRP A 1 0.80 -18.27 -8.39
C TRP A 1 1.73 -17.05 -8.49
N ARG A 2 1.86 -16.44 -9.67
CA ARG A 2 2.72 -15.28 -9.90
C ARG A 2 1.98 -14.28 -10.81
N GLY A 3 1.89 -13.01 -10.44
CA GLY A 3 1.69 -11.95 -11.44
C GLY A 3 0.73 -10.82 -11.10
N ILE A 4 -0.54 -11.11 -10.85
CA ILE A 4 -1.60 -10.09 -11.06
C ILE A 4 -1.58 -8.99 -10.00
N PHE A 5 -1.39 -9.33 -8.72
CA PHE A 5 -1.40 -8.33 -7.62
C PHE A 5 -0.18 -7.41 -7.59
N LYS A 6 0.98 -7.87 -8.06
CA LYS A 6 2.24 -7.11 -7.99
C LYS A 6 2.36 -6.07 -9.10
N LYS A 7 1.75 -6.30 -10.27
CA LYS A 7 1.86 -5.39 -11.44
C LYS A 7 0.68 -4.44 -11.62
N SER A 8 -0.55 -4.78 -11.20
CA SER A 8 -1.73 -3.93 -11.45
C SER A 8 -2.16 -3.06 -10.27
N LEU A 9 -1.85 -3.47 -9.03
CA LEU A 9 -2.34 -2.80 -7.82
C LEU A 9 -1.22 -2.37 -6.87
N GLY A 10 0.06 -2.57 -7.22
CA GLY A 10 1.16 -2.18 -6.34
C GLY A 10 1.12 -2.85 -4.95
N LEU A 11 0.55 -4.06 -4.83
CA LEU A 11 0.44 -4.77 -3.56
C LEU A 11 1.44 -5.92 -3.45
N ARG A 12 1.98 -6.14 -2.25
CA ARG A 12 2.81 -7.31 -1.92
C ARG A 12 2.12 -8.19 -0.87
N PRO A 13 1.87 -9.48 -1.16
CA PRO A 13 1.34 -10.42 -0.17
C PRO A 13 2.24 -10.50 1.08
N THR A 14 1.65 -10.44 2.26
CA THR A 14 2.35 -10.56 3.55
C THR A 14 1.85 -11.73 4.38
N ARG A 15 0.60 -12.18 4.18
CA ARG A 15 0.05 -13.36 4.84
C ARG A 15 -0.74 -14.22 3.87
N ARG A 16 -0.60 -15.53 4.04
CA ARG A 16 -1.41 -16.55 3.37
C ARG A 16 -2.08 -17.44 4.40
N ASP A 17 -3.27 -17.92 4.06
CA ASP A 17 -3.92 -18.97 4.81
C ASP A 17 -3.08 -20.27 4.69
N PRO A 18 -2.78 -20.97 5.79
CA PRO A 18 -1.90 -22.13 5.76
C PRO A 18 -2.53 -23.36 5.10
N ASN A 19 -3.87 -23.45 5.05
CA ASN A 19 -4.58 -24.62 4.55
C ASN A 19 -4.92 -24.48 3.05
N THR A 20 -5.30 -23.28 2.63
CA THR A 20 -5.75 -22.98 1.26
C THR A 20 -4.70 -22.24 0.44
N HIS A 21 -3.61 -21.77 1.07
CA HIS A 21 -2.56 -20.93 0.48
C HIS A 21 -3.04 -19.62 -0.15
N VAL A 22 -4.30 -19.24 0.09
CA VAL A 22 -4.90 -17.99 -0.38
C VAL A 22 -4.27 -16.82 0.35
N VAL A 23 -3.98 -15.73 -0.37
CA VAL A 23 -3.47 -14.49 0.26
C VAL A 23 -4.59 -13.87 1.09
N THR A 24 -4.34 -13.65 2.37
CA THR A 24 -5.29 -13.04 3.31
C THR A 24 -4.90 -11.62 3.68
N ARG A 25 -3.62 -11.26 3.51
CA ARG A 25 -3.11 -9.90 3.77
C ARG A 25 -2.03 -9.52 2.78
N ALA A 26 -2.05 -8.27 2.34
CA ALA A 26 -1.06 -7.66 1.48
C ALA A 26 -0.74 -6.24 1.97
N VAL A 27 0.44 -5.73 1.61
CA VAL A 27 0.90 -4.38 1.94
C VAL A 27 1.03 -3.54 0.67
N CYS A 28 0.75 -2.24 0.78
CA CYS A 28 1.05 -1.28 -0.30
C CYS A 28 2.56 -1.17 -0.51
N MET A 29 3.03 -1.45 -1.73
CA MET A 29 4.44 -1.33 -2.07
C MET A 29 4.90 0.14 -2.11
N LEU A 30 4.00 1.08 -2.40
CA LEU A 30 4.34 2.51 -2.38
C LEU A 30 4.64 2.99 -0.96
N CYS A 31 3.85 2.53 0.02
CA CYS A 31 4.17 2.74 1.44
C CYS A 31 5.53 2.13 1.83
N VAL A 32 5.81 0.89 1.42
CA VAL A 32 7.07 0.19 1.74
C VAL A 32 8.28 0.87 1.10
N ASN A 33 8.16 1.33 -0.15
CA ASN A 33 9.28 1.84 -0.92
C ASN A 33 9.54 3.33 -0.68
N VAL A 34 8.50 4.13 -0.48
CA VAL A 34 8.58 5.60 -0.49
C VAL A 34 8.02 6.24 0.78
N GLY A 35 7.22 5.51 1.56
CA GLY A 35 6.46 6.08 2.67
C GLY A 35 5.30 6.96 2.19
N ARG A 36 4.61 7.63 3.12
CA ARG A 36 3.45 8.49 2.81
C ARG A 36 3.94 9.79 2.16
N GLU A 37 3.46 10.13 0.97
CA GLU A 37 3.84 11.39 0.28
C GLU A 37 3.19 12.63 0.91
N THR A 38 2.31 12.48 1.90
CA THR A 38 1.60 13.59 2.53
C THR A 38 2.59 14.64 3.02
N GLN A 39 2.48 15.82 2.42
CA GLN A 39 3.39 16.96 2.57
C GLN A 39 3.90 17.13 4.00
N PRO A 40 5.20 17.38 4.22
CA PRO A 40 5.63 17.90 5.50
C PRO A 40 4.95 19.25 5.68
N ALA A 41 4.02 19.34 6.63
CA ALA A 41 3.47 20.61 7.06
C ALA A 41 4.66 21.51 7.44
N ARG A 42 4.84 22.62 6.71
CA ARG A 42 5.83 23.66 7.04
C ARG A 42 5.71 23.98 8.53
N GLY A 43 6.75 23.65 9.30
CA GLY A 43 6.97 24.20 10.63
C GLY A 43 6.68 23.31 11.85
N ARG A 44 6.35 22.01 11.72
CA ARG A 44 6.23 21.14 12.91
C ARG A 44 7.30 20.07 12.89
N ARG A 45 8.20 20.10 13.90
CA ARG A 45 9.31 19.16 14.15
C ARG A 45 8.98 17.76 13.64
N SER A 46 9.61 17.38 12.53
CA SER A 46 9.46 16.07 11.90
C SER A 46 9.94 14.99 12.87
N ARG A 47 9.03 14.44 13.67
CA ARG A 47 9.20 13.05 14.11
C ARG A 47 9.34 12.24 12.81
N GLY A 48 10.35 11.39 12.71
CA GLY A 48 10.66 10.62 11.50
C GLY A 48 9.43 9.98 10.85
N PRO A 49 9.50 9.65 9.56
CA PRO A 49 8.33 9.27 8.77
C PRO A 49 7.52 8.20 9.52
N PRO A 50 6.21 8.43 9.80
CA PRO A 50 5.40 7.41 10.43
C PRO A 50 5.38 6.20 9.50
N VAL A 51 5.86 5.07 10.03
CA VAL A 51 6.05 3.77 9.37
C VAL A 51 4.71 3.07 9.13
N ASP A 52 3.64 3.82 8.87
CA ASP A 52 2.30 3.27 8.72
C ASP A 52 2.13 2.71 7.31
N GLU A 53 2.82 1.59 7.07
CA GLU A 53 2.56 0.72 5.93
C GLU A 53 1.08 0.35 5.91
N GLN A 54 0.37 0.71 4.83
CA GLN A 54 -1.02 0.31 4.71
C GLN A 54 -1.11 -1.17 4.34
N PHE A 55 -1.74 -1.94 5.22
CA PHE A 55 -2.12 -3.31 4.94
C PHE A 55 -3.57 -3.39 4.47
N PHE A 56 -3.81 -4.27 3.50
CA PHE A 56 -5.12 -4.65 3.01
C PHE A 56 -5.35 -6.11 3.34
N GLN A 57 -6.58 -6.45 3.69
CA GLN A 57 -6.98 -7.81 4.05
C GLN A 57 -8.17 -8.25 3.21
N PHE A 58 -8.33 -9.57 3.08
CA PHE A 58 -9.50 -10.17 2.47
C PHE A 58 -10.77 -9.87 3.32
N PRO A 59 -11.94 -9.58 2.72
CA PRO A 59 -12.21 -9.48 1.27
C PRO A 59 -11.62 -8.20 0.65
N TRP A 60 -10.92 -8.37 -0.47
CA TRP A 60 -10.20 -7.29 -1.14
C TRP A 60 -11.16 -6.23 -1.70
N ARG A 61 -11.13 -5.02 -1.13
CA ARG A 61 -11.89 -3.88 -1.66
C ARG A 61 -10.99 -3.04 -2.55
N VAL A 62 -11.17 -3.18 -3.87
CA VAL A 62 -10.37 -2.48 -4.89
C VAL A 62 -10.51 -0.96 -4.75
N ASP A 63 -11.71 -0.47 -4.42
CA ASP A 63 -11.96 0.97 -4.24
C ASP A 63 -11.13 1.56 -3.10
N ASN A 64 -11.00 0.82 -1.99
CA ASN A 64 -10.16 1.23 -0.86
C ASN A 64 -8.68 1.27 -1.24
N ILE A 65 -8.23 0.31 -2.05
CA ILE A 65 -6.83 0.25 -2.54
C ILE A 65 -6.55 1.44 -3.46
N LYS A 66 -7.45 1.73 -4.41
CA LYS A 66 -7.31 2.88 -5.31
C LYS A 66 -7.37 4.21 -4.56
N SER A 67 -8.34 4.37 -3.65
CA SER A 67 -8.48 5.57 -2.82
C SER A 67 -7.22 5.82 -1.99
N HIS A 68 -6.62 4.77 -1.43
CA HIS A 68 -5.35 4.88 -0.71
C HIS A 68 -4.23 5.40 -1.62
N HIS A 69 -4.04 4.86 -2.83
CA HIS A 69 -3.01 5.36 -3.74
C HIS A 69 -3.25 6.82 -4.15
N LEU A 70 -4.50 7.19 -4.46
CA LEU A 70 -4.85 8.57 -4.80
C LEU A 70 -4.62 9.55 -3.64
N CYS A 71 -4.91 9.15 -2.41
CA CYS A 71 -4.76 10.03 -1.24
C CYS A 71 -3.31 10.14 -0.75
N PHE A 72 -2.55 9.05 -0.81
CA PHE A 72 -1.24 8.95 -0.11
C PHE A 72 -0.04 8.84 -1.03
N HIS A 73 -0.26 8.50 -2.30
CA HIS A 73 0.78 8.42 -3.32
C HIS A 73 0.32 9.07 -4.64
N PRO A 74 -0.30 10.28 -4.63
CA PRO A 74 -0.88 10.87 -5.83
C PRO A 74 0.15 11.06 -6.94
N ARG A 75 1.41 11.38 -6.60
CA ARG A 75 2.45 11.67 -7.62
C ARG A 75 2.95 10.39 -8.27
N ILE A 76 3.29 9.37 -7.49
CA ILE A 76 3.76 8.10 -8.04
C ILE A 76 2.61 7.34 -8.71
N TRP A 77 1.39 7.42 -8.17
CA TRP A 77 0.22 6.79 -8.79
C TRP A 77 -0.10 7.41 -10.15
N ALA A 78 0.08 8.72 -10.34
CA ALA A 78 -0.14 9.38 -11.63
C ALA A 78 0.92 9.05 -12.70
N GLN A 79 2.06 8.48 -12.33
CA GLN A 79 3.12 8.08 -13.26
C GLN A 79 2.93 6.66 -13.83
N HIS A 80 1.95 5.91 -13.31
CA HIS A 80 1.66 4.53 -13.66
C HIS A 80 0.25 4.39 -14.24
#